data_AF-A0A2V8ICJ8-F1
#
_entry.id   AF-A0A2V8ICJ8-F1
#
_cell.length_a   1.000
_cell.length_b   1.000
_cell.length_c   1.000
_cell.angle_alpha   90.00
_cell.angle_beta   90.00
_cell.angle_gamma   90.00
#
_symmetry.space_group_name_H-M   'P 1'
#
loop_
_entity.id
_entity.type
_entity.pdbx_description
1 polymer ?
#
loop_
_entity_poly.entity_id
_entity_poly.type
_entity_poly.pdbx_seq_one_letter_code
_entity_poly.pdbx_strand_id
1 'polypeptide(L)' 'MARYIGPVCRLCRREGIKLFLKGERCFKPSCGIEKRNFQPGQHGHDRKAKLIGYGLQLREKQKVKRIYGILE' A
#
# COMPACT_ATOMS: atom_id res chain seq x y z
N MET A 1 -1.56 -15.64 16.61
CA MET A 1 -0.83 -14.36 16.58
C MET A 1 -1.55 -13.41 15.64
N ALA A 2 -1.93 -12.22 16.11
CA ALA A 2 -2.64 -11.26 15.28
C ALA A 2 -1.71 -10.74 14.16
N ARG A 3 -2.17 -10.82 12.92
CA ARG A 3 -1.48 -10.27 11.75
C ARG A 3 -2.52 -9.93 10.68
N TYR A 4 -2.19 -9.04 9.76
CA TYR A 4 -3.10 -8.71 8.66
C TYR A 4 -3.18 -9.87 7.66
N ILE A 5 -4.35 -10.50 7.53
CA ILE A 5 -4.61 -11.64 6.60
C ILE A 5 -5.36 -11.17 5.33
N GLY A 6 -5.70 -9.88 5.26
CA GLY A 6 -6.44 -9.32 4.14
C GLY A 6 -5.62 -9.16 2.84
N PRO A 7 -6.22 -8.53 1.81
CA PRO A 7 -5.59 -8.38 0.50
C PRO A 7 -4.36 -7.45 0.54
N VAL A 8 -3.15 -8.02 0.60
CA VAL A 8 -1.88 -7.26 0.73
C VAL A 8 -1.57 -6.33 -0.45
N CYS A 9 -1.95 -6.67 -1.68
CA CYS A 9 -1.75 -5.79 -2.84
C CYS A 9 -2.54 -4.47 -2.73
N ARG A 10 -3.63 -4.46 -1.95
CA ARG A 10 -4.40 -3.25 -1.65
C ARG A 10 -3.55 -2.26 -0.85
N LEU A 11 -2.74 -2.77 0.08
CA LEU A 11 -1.84 -1.97 0.90
C LEU A 11 -0.75 -1.31 0.06
N CYS A 12 -0.13 -2.06 -0.85
CA CYS A 12 0.89 -1.52 -1.75
C CYS A 12 0.30 -0.41 -2.64
N ARG A 13 -0.91 -0.61 -3.17
CA ARG A 13 -1.63 0.42 -3.96
C ARG A 13 -2.00 1.67 -3.15
N ARG A 14 -2.32 1.51 -1.86
CA ARG A 14 -2.62 2.65 -0.99
C ARG A 14 -1.38 3.50 -0.72
N GLU A 15 -0.23 2.87 -0.47
CA GLU A 15 1.04 3.56 -0.26
C GLU A 15 1.71 4.01 -1.56
N GLY A 16 1.24 3.53 -2.71
CA GLY A 16 1.75 3.92 -4.03
C GLY A 16 3.15 3.38 -4.35
N ILE A 17 3.65 2.43 -3.56
CA ILE A 17 4.98 1.83 -3.73
C ILE A 17 4.91 0.31 -3.58
N LYS A 18 5.86 -0.40 -4.21
CA LYS A 18 5.98 -1.85 -4.04
C LYS A 18 6.50 -2.17 -2.64
N LEU A 19 5.64 -2.76 -1.81
CA LEU A 19 6.00 -3.25 -0.47
C LEU A 19 6.51 -4.71 -0.47
N PHE A 20 6.57 -5.36 -1.65
CA PHE A 20 7.06 -6.74 -1.84
C PHE A 20 6.44 -7.84 -0.96
N LEU A 21 5.22 -7.63 -0.45
CA LEU A 21 4.51 -8.56 0.44
C LEU A 21 4.09 -9.91 -0.19
N LYS A 22 4.30 -10.10 -1.50
CA LYS A 22 4.02 -11.37 -2.22
C LYS A 22 5.27 -12.00 -2.83
N GLY A 23 6.46 -11.56 -2.45
CA GLY A 23 7.73 -12.09 -2.97
C GLY A 23 7.82 -12.00 -4.50
N GLU A 24 8.09 -13.13 -5.16
CA GLU A 24 8.31 -13.23 -6.61
C GLU A 24 7.21 -12.59 -7.47
N ARG A 25 5.94 -12.68 -7.03
CA ARG A 25 4.82 -12.10 -7.79
C ARG A 25 4.91 -10.57 -7.91
N CYS A 26 5.58 -9.90 -6.98
CA CYS A 26 5.75 -8.44 -7.01
C CYS A 26 6.73 -7.95 -8.10
N PHE A 27 7.57 -8.84 -8.61
CA PHE A 27 8.51 -8.55 -9.70
C PHE A 27 7.93 -8.82 -11.10
N LYS A 28 6.83 -9.56 -11.17
CA LYS A 28 6.16 -9.91 -12.43
C LYS A 28 5.16 -8.81 -12.86
N PRO A 29 4.88 -8.64 -14.17
CA PRO A 29 3.87 -7.72 -14.72
C PRO A 29 2.44 -7.97 -14.20
N SER A 30 2.23 -9.12 -13.55
CA SER A 30 0.99 -9.46 -12.86
C SER A 30 0.77 -8.67 -11.56
N CYS A 31 1.74 -7.86 -11.13
CA CYS A 31 1.69 -7.11 -9.89
C CYS A 31 0.53 -6.11 -9.89
N GLY A 32 -0.18 -6.04 -8.76
CA GLY A 32 -1.35 -5.18 -8.63
C GLY A 32 -1.05 -3.69 -8.77
N ILE A 33 0.18 -3.25 -8.49
CA ILE A 33 0.61 -1.86 -8.68
C ILE A 33 0.82 -1.54 -10.15
N GLU A 34 1.55 -2.40 -10.88
CA GLU A 34 1.84 -2.16 -12.30
C GLU A 34 0.56 -2.10 -13.12
N LYS A 35 -0.41 -2.98 -12.81
CA LYS A 35 -1.72 -2.96 -13.47
C LYS A 35 -2.61 -1.80 -13.02
N ARG A 36 -2.51 -1.36 -11.76
CA ARG A 36 -3.44 -0.42 -11.13
C ARG A 36 -2.70 0.50 -10.17
N ASN A 37 -1.94 1.44 -10.73
CA ASN A 37 -1.13 2.40 -9.96
C ASN A 37 -1.94 3.58 -9.39
N PHE A 38 -3.06 3.27 -8.75
CA PHE A 38 -3.97 4.24 -8.16
C PHE A 38 -4.52 3.68 -6.84
N GLN A 39 -4.97 4.57 -5.97
CA GLN A 39 -5.41 4.18 -4.62
C GLN A 39 -6.58 3.20 -4.70
N PRO A 40 -6.73 2.29 -3.73
CA PRO A 40 -7.89 1.40 -3.70
C PRO A 40 -9.16 2.17 -3.29
N GLY A 41 -10.31 1.75 -3.82
CA GLY A 41 -11.62 2.35 -3.55
C GLY A 41 -12.24 2.99 -4.80
N GLN A 42 -13.50 3.41 -4.68
CA GLN A 42 -14.25 4.07 -5.76
C GLN A 42 -13.57 5.37 -6.21
N HIS A 43 -13.14 6.20 -5.24
CA HIS A 43 -12.39 7.44 -5.47
C HIS A 43 -10.90 7.24 -5.78
N GLY A 44 -10.50 6.01 -6.08
CA GLY A 44 -9.09 5.68 -6.32
C GLY A 44 -8.51 6.38 -7.54
N HIS A 45 -9.35 6.65 -8.54
CA HIS A 45 -9.02 7.32 -9.79
C HIS A 45 -9.08 8.86 -9.69
N ASP A 46 -9.69 9.39 -8.64
CA ASP A 46 -9.79 10.82 -8.44
C ASP A 46 -8.43 11.43 -8.13
N ARG A 47 -8.30 12.74 -8.36
CA ARG A 47 -7.04 13.46 -8.12
C ARG A 47 -6.65 13.34 -6.64
N LYS A 48 -5.43 12.85 -6.38
CA LYS A 48 -4.91 12.75 -5.01
C LYS A 48 -4.84 14.14 -4.36
N ALA A 49 -5.50 14.28 -3.22
CA ALA A 49 -5.32 15.46 -2.36
C ALA A 49 -3.87 15.52 -1.85
N LYS A 50 -3.33 16.74 -1.77
CA LYS A 50 -1.98 16.97 -1.21
C LYS A 50 -2.02 16.67 0.28
N LEU A 51 -1.19 15.72 0.73
CA LEU A 51 -1.02 15.42 2.15
C LEU A 51 -0.06 16.42 2.78
N ILE A 52 -0.40 16.95 3.96
CA ILE A 52 0.39 17.94 4.69
C ILE A 52 0.38 17.57 6.18
N GLY A 53 1.45 17.92 6.90
CA GLY A 53 1.55 17.75 8.35
C GLY A 53 1.37 16.29 8.78
N TYR A 54 0.41 16.05 9.67
CA TYR A 54 0.12 14.73 10.22
C TYR A 54 -0.20 13.67 9.16
N GLY A 55 -0.87 14.05 8.07
CA GLY A 55 -1.23 13.10 7.00
C GLY A 55 -0.02 12.45 6.34
N LEU A 56 1.10 13.17 6.26
CA LEU A 56 2.37 12.65 5.74
C LEU A 56 3.00 11.68 6.75
N GLN A 57 3.11 12.10 8.01
CA GLN A 57 3.68 11.30 9.10
C GLN A 57 2.93 9.97 9.27
N LEU A 58 1.60 10.03 9.22
CA LEU A 58 0.74 8.85 9.30
C LEU A 58 1.03 7.87 8.15
N ARG A 59 1.24 8.35 6.93
CA ARG A 59 1.55 7.46 5.79
C ARG A 59 2.91 6.80 5.94
N GLU A 60 3.92 7.54 6.37
CA GLU A 60 5.24 6.98 6.64
C GLU A 60 5.21 5.92 7.75
N LYS A 61 4.48 6.19 8.85
CA LYS A 61 4.23 5.20 9.91
C LYS A 61 3.58 3.93 9.36
N GLN A 62 2.50 4.09 8.59
CA GLN A 62 1.76 2.95 8.02
C GLN A 62 2.59 2.16 7.00
N LYS A 63 3.47 2.83 6.25
CA LYS A 63 4.40 2.20 5.30
C LYS A 63 5.34 1.25 6.04
N VAL A 64 6.04 1.74 7.06
CA VAL A 64 6.99 0.94 7.85
C VAL A 64 6.28 -0.24 8.52
N LYS A 65 5.14 -0.01 9.17
CA LYS A 65 4.32 -1.05 9.80
C LYS A 65 4.02 -2.21 8.83
N ARG A 66 3.62 -1.88 7.60
CA ARG A 66 3.21 -2.87 6.60
C ARG A 66 4.37 -3.63 6.00
N ILE A 67 5.53 -2.99 5.84
CA ILE A 67 6.76 -3.63 5.34
C ILE A 67 7.15 -4.77 6.28
N TYR A 68 7.18 -4.49 7.58
CA TYR A 68 7.62 -5.47 8.58
C TYR A 68 6.49 -6.37 9.08
N GLY A 69 5.24 -6.11 8.70
CA GLY A 69 4.09 -6.89 9.14
C GLY A 69 3.83 -6.85 10.65
N ILE A 70 4.35 -5.83 11.33
CA ILE A 70 4.24 -5.66 12.78
C ILE A 70 2.86 -5.09 13.10
N LEU A 71 2.31 -5.49 14.24
CA LEU A 71 1.10 -4.87 14.78
C LEU A 71 1.42 -3.47 15.28
N GLU A 72 0.44 -2.57 15.16
CA GLU A 72 0.55 -1.23 15.76
C GLU A 72 -0.12 -1.28 17.12
#